data_AF-A0A1G9HQ16-F1
#
_entry.id   AF-A0A1G9HQ16-F1
#
_cell.length_a   1.000
_cell.length_b   1.000
_cell.length_c   1.000
_cell.angle_alpha   90.00
_cell.angle_beta   90.00
_cell.angle_gamma   90.00
#
_symmetry.space_group_name_H-M   'P 1'
#
loop_
_entity.id
_entity.type
_entity.pdbx_description
1 polymer ?
#
loop_
_entity_poly.entity_id
_entity_poly.type
_entity_poly.pdbx_seq_one_letter_code
_entity_poly.pdbx_strand_id
1 'polypeptide(L)' 'MTKYLISFPSEAMVLTEEEFPIVVAESHAVIEEARAAGVYVFGGGIEEKVDPVLVSSDGSMGTEIYSGSKLTGG' A
#
# COMPACT_ATOMS: atom_id res chain seq x y z
N MET A 1 -13.52 -14.96 10.80
CA MET A 1 -12.15 -14.45 11.05
C MET A 1 -12.13 -12.98 10.65
N THR A 2 -11.79 -12.08 11.57
CA THR A 2 -11.71 -10.63 11.28
C THR A 2 -10.66 -10.37 10.21
N LYS A 3 -10.95 -9.46 9.29
CA LYS A 3 -10.02 -9.01 8.25
C LYS A 3 -9.57 -7.60 8.59
N TYR A 4 -8.31 -7.31 8.29
CA TYR A 4 -7.69 -6.02 8.54
C TYR A 4 -7.12 -5.49 7.23
N LEU A 5 -7.31 -4.20 7.00
CA LEU A 5 -6.55 -3.45 6.01
C LEU A 5 -5.41 -2.76 6.78
N ILE A 6 -4.19 -3.13 6.46
CA ILE A 6 -2.97 -2.52 7.00
C ILE A 6 -2.36 -1.80 5.81
N SER A 7 -2.13 -0.49 5.93
CA SER A 7 -1.49 0.29 4.89
C SER A 7 -0.44 1.20 5.49
N PHE A 8 0.68 1.33 4.78
CA PHE A 8 1.81 2.14 5.20
C PHE A 8 2.04 3.26 4.17
N PRO A 9 2.15 4.52 4.61
CA PRO A 9 2.48 5.60 3.69
C PRO A 9 3.96 5.50 3.28
N SER A 10 4.30 5.81 2.03
CA SER A 10 5.69 5.75 1.56
C SER A 10 6.63 6.68 2.32
N GLU A 11 6.11 7.76 2.93
CA GLU A 11 6.91 8.65 3.79
C GLU A 11 7.48 7.94 5.03
N ALA A 12 6.95 6.76 5.39
CA ALA A 12 7.48 5.92 6.46
C ALA A 12 8.69 5.06 6.04
N MET A 13 8.98 4.92 4.74
CA MET A 13 10.13 4.17 4.23
C MET A 13 11.43 5.00 4.30
N VAL A 14 11.90 5.25 5.52
CA VAL A 14 13.16 5.97 5.78
C VAL A 14 14.29 4.96 5.90
N LEU A 15 14.93 4.63 4.77
CA LEU A 15 15.97 3.59 4.66
C LEU A 15 17.16 4.10 3.83
N THR A 16 18.36 3.63 4.15
CA THR A 16 19.52 3.79 3.25
C THR A 16 19.45 2.80 2.08
N GLU A 17 20.27 3.02 1.05
CA GLU A 17 20.38 2.10 -0.09
C GLU A 17 20.88 0.71 0.34
N GLU A 18 21.71 0.63 1.38
CA GLU A 18 22.23 -0.62 1.92
C GLU A 18 21.20 -1.37 2.78
N GLU A 19 20.30 -0.65 3.46
CA GLU A 19 19.21 -1.24 4.26
C GLU A 19 18.09 -1.79 3.37
N PHE A 20 17.88 -1.18 2.20
CA PHE A 20 16.75 -1.50 1.33
C PHE A 20 16.69 -2.99 0.92
N PRO A 21 17.79 -3.65 0.46
CA PRO A 21 17.77 -5.08 0.14
C PRO A 21 17.40 -5.97 1.33
N ILE A 22 17.80 -5.59 2.55
CA ILE A 22 17.51 -6.34 3.78
C ILE A 22 16.01 -6.25 4.07
N VAL A 23 15.43 -5.04 4.06
CA VAL A 23 14.01 -4.83 4.32
C VAL A 23 13.13 -5.53 3.27
N VAL A 24 13.54 -5.54 2.01
CA VAL A 24 12.84 -6.29 0.95
C VAL A 24 12.82 -7.79 1.24
N ALA A 25 13.97 -8.36 1.63
CA ALA A 25 14.05 -9.78 1.96
C ALA A 25 13.18 -10.15 3.17
N GLU A 26 13.27 -9.38 4.25
CA GLU A 26 12.53 -9.61 5.50
C GLU A 26 11.01 -9.45 5.31
N SER A 27 10.58 -8.39 4.59
CA SER A 27 9.15 -8.17 4.31
C SER A 27 8.55 -9.30 3.47
N HIS A 28 9.28 -9.81 2.47
CA HIS A 28 8.84 -10.97 1.69
C HIS A 28 8.75 -12.25 2.54
N ALA A 29 9.67 -12.47 3.48
CA ALA A 29 9.60 -13.60 4.40
C ALA A 29 8.32 -13.57 5.25
N VAL A 30 7.95 -12.39 5.79
CA VAL A 30 6.70 -12.19 6.54
C VAL A 30 5.46 -12.51 5.69
N ILE A 31 5.46 -12.13 4.40
CA ILE A 31 4.34 -12.45 3.49
C ILE A 31 4.24 -13.95 3.24
N GLU A 32 5.35 -14.66 3.04
CA GLU A 32 5.33 -16.11 2.86
C GLU A 32 4.86 -16.84 4.12
N GLU A 33 5.24 -16.38 5.31
CA GLU A 33 4.70 -16.89 6.58
C GLU A 33 3.19 -16.65 6.70
N ALA A 34 2.71 -15.46 6.35
CA ALA A 34 1.29 -15.12 6.37
C ALA A 34 0.48 -15.96 5.36
N ARG A 35 1.07 -16.27 4.20
CA ARG A 35 0.47 -17.18 3.21
C ARG A 35 0.44 -18.62 3.74
N ALA A 36 1.54 -19.12 4.31
CA ALA A 36 1.63 -20.46 4.89
C ALA A 36 0.63 -20.66 6.04
N ALA A 37 0.40 -19.63 6.85
CA ALA A 37 -0.61 -19.63 7.91
C ALA A 37 -2.06 -19.49 7.37
N GLY A 38 -2.26 -19.25 6.07
CA GLY A 38 -3.57 -19.08 5.46
C GLY A 38 -4.28 -17.77 5.85
N VAL A 39 -3.54 -16.78 6.36
CA VAL A 39 -4.11 -15.50 6.83
C VAL A 39 -3.97 -14.37 5.82
N TYR A 40 -3.03 -14.47 4.87
CA TYR A 40 -2.85 -13.50 3.80
C TYR A 40 -4.04 -13.52 2.82
N VAL A 41 -4.65 -12.36 2.59
CA VAL A 41 -5.76 -12.21 1.62
C VAL A 41 -5.25 -11.65 0.29
N PHE A 42 -4.70 -10.44 0.32
CA PHE A 42 -4.01 -9.79 -0.79
C PHE A 42 -3.15 -8.64 -0.25
N GLY A 43 -2.31 -8.08 -1.12
CA GLY A 43 -1.51 -6.89 -0.85
C GLY A 43 -0.94 -6.32 -2.14
N GLY A 44 -0.50 -5.07 -2.11
CA GLY A 44 0.07 -4.35 -3.25
C GLY A 44 0.32 -2.89 -2.91
N GLY A 45 1.19 -2.25 -3.70
CA GLY A 45 1.49 -0.82 -3.59
C GLY A 45 0.63 0.04 -4.51
N ILE A 46 0.60 1.34 -4.24
CA ILE A 46 0.09 2.35 -5.17
C ILE A 46 1.26 2.84 -6.05
N GLU A 47 1.05 2.95 -7.35
CA GLU A 47 2.01 3.60 -8.26
C GLU A 47 1.90 5.12 -8.13
N GLU A 48 2.76 5.70 -7.31
CA GLU A 48 2.73 7.12 -6.96
C GLU A 48 3.07 8.07 -8.11
N LYS A 49 3.61 7.57 -9.22
CA LYS A 49 3.83 8.39 -10.43
C LYS A 49 2.53 8.71 -11.17
N VAL A 50 1.41 8.12 -10.77
CA VAL A 50 0.09 8.34 -11.36
C VAL A 50 -0.80 9.03 -10.34
N ASP A 51 -1.23 10.25 -10.65
CA ASP A 51 -2.12 11.02 -9.78
C ASP A 51 -3.48 10.31 -9.60
N PRO A 52 -4.03 10.27 -8.37
CA PRO A 52 -5.35 9.71 -8.15
C PRO A 52 -6.44 10.61 -8.74
N VAL A 53 -7.52 9.98 -9.19
CA VAL A 53 -8.74 10.66 -9.64
C VAL A 53 -9.94 10.14 -8.85
N LEU A 54 -10.86 11.04 -8.52
CA LEU A 54 -12.13 10.68 -7.92
C LEU A 54 -13.17 10.50 -9.02
N VAL A 55 -13.85 9.35 -9.01
CA VAL A 55 -14.93 9.04 -9.94
C VAL A 55 -16.25 8.99 -9.18
N SER A 56 -17.19 9.86 -9.57
CA SER A 56 -18.52 9.95 -8.97
C SER A 56 -19.45 8.83 -9.49
N SER A 57 -20.59 8.63 -8.84
CA SER A 57 -21.58 7.61 -9.23
C SER A 57 -22.21 7.85 -10.61
N ASP A 58 -22.18 9.09 -11.12
CA ASP A 58 -22.63 9.46 -12.46
C ASP A 58 -21.53 9.31 -13.53
N GLY A 59 -20.33 8.86 -13.13
CA GLY A 59 -19.18 8.68 -14.01
C GLY A 59 -18.34 9.94 -14.25
N SER A 60 -18.68 11.08 -13.64
CA SER A 60 -17.83 12.27 -13.70
C SER A 60 -16.50 12.04 -12.96
N MET A 61 -15.42 12.63 -13.49
CA MET A 61 -14.06 12.52 -12.95
C MET A 61 -13.55 13.88 -12.45
N GLY A 62 -12.84 13.88 -11.33
CA GLY A 62 -12.17 15.06 -10.78
C GLY A 62 -10.79 14.74 -10.21
N THR A 63 -9.92 15.74 -10.17
CA THR A 63 -8.59 15.66 -9.54
C THR A 63 -8.62 15.92 -8.04
N GLU A 64 -9.74 16.42 -7.51
CA GLU A 64 -9.95 16.54 -6.08
C GLU A 64 -10.29 15.18 -5.47
N ILE A 65 -9.54 14.77 -4.46
CA ILE A 65 -9.79 13.56 -3.68
C ILE A 65 -10.51 13.88 -2.37
N TYR A 66 -10.93 12.85 -1.63
CA TYR A 66 -11.58 13.03 -0.33
C TYR A 66 -10.72 13.84 0.64
N SER A 67 -11.36 14.77 1.35
CA SER A 67 -10.68 15.64 2.32
C SER A 67 -9.91 14.84 3.36
N GLY A 68 -8.65 15.23 3.60
CA GLY A 68 -7.76 14.55 4.56
C GLY A 68 -7.15 13.24 4.06
N SER A 69 -7.46 12.80 2.84
CA SER A 69 -6.86 11.59 2.28
C SER A 69 -5.45 11.85 1.77
N LYS A 70 -4.52 10.95 2.11
CA LYS A 70 -3.21 10.81 1.47
C LYS A 70 -3.17 9.44 0.83
N LEU A 71 -3.15 9.38 -0.50
CA LEU A 71 -3.12 8.13 -1.27
C LEU A 71 -1.69 7.88 -1.76
N THR A 72 -0.76 7.83 -0.82
CA THR A 72 0.64 7.50 -1.04
C THR A 72 0.97 6.24 -0.23
N GLY A 73 1.82 5.38 -0.77
CA GLY A 73 2.12 4.07 -0.22
C GLY A 73 1.01 3.05 -0.44
N GLY A 74 1.12 1.91 0.23
CA GLY A 74 0.24 0.77 0.06
C GLY A 74 0.57 -0.27 1.11
#